data_AF-A0AA96N4M2-F1
#
_entry.id   AF-A0AA96N4M2-F1
#
_cell.length_a   1.000
_cell.length_b   1.000
_cell.length_c   1.000
_cell.angle_alpha   90.00
_cell.angle_beta   90.00
_cell.angle_gamma   90.00
#
_symmetry.space_group_name_H-M   'P 1'
#
loop_
_entity.id
_entity.type
_entity.pdbx_description
1 polymer ?
#
loop_
_entity_poly.entity_id
_entity_poly.type
_entity_poly.pdbx_seq_one_letter_code
_entity_poly.pdbx_strand_id
1 'polypeptide(L)'
;MLSRVADSLYWMSRNGERTEQNAHILSMQLIKMLESSEQETAAQDDWETVLDICSSKEEFSFLYNSIQLDNMVDYLTFSKENINSTVNTVSIVRENARITRNHIPNELWEVWNEFYLALPKITQTVNCSLPDIHFFLNQIKKTSFTATGVIDASMARDLPYHFMKIGRWLERAEKTARILHVFYQKSKQAGETTTDDVAWRSALQFVNGADTYFNRFSPIINPDCVIKFLVTDVSFPRSIRYCIDHIWEAIKKLENEKVSHYSWRMYALLDTMMTEFHEDYLNSLAEEKMEDFLLQSLNRCTEFGKIFSETYYLMERESIM
;
A
#
# COMPACT_ATOMS: atom_id res chain seq x y z
N MET A 1 -23.31 -7.10 13.29
CA MET A 1 -21.95 -6.88 13.81
C MET A 1 -21.89 -5.46 14.37
N LEU A 2 -21.27 -5.23 15.53
CA LEU A 2 -21.11 -3.88 16.11
C LEU A 2 -20.13 -3.06 15.26
N SER A 3 -20.37 -1.76 15.03
CA SER A 3 -19.50 -0.95 14.15
C SER A 3 -18.04 -0.92 14.62
N ARG A 4 -17.81 -0.98 15.94
CA ARG A 4 -16.45 -1.08 16.52
C ARG A 4 -15.69 -2.34 16.08
N VAL A 5 -16.39 -3.47 15.90
CA VAL A 5 -15.76 -4.71 15.41
C VAL A 5 -15.41 -4.55 13.93
N ALA A 6 -16.32 -3.99 13.14
CA ALA A 6 -16.10 -3.69 11.73
C ALA A 6 -14.89 -2.77 11.53
N ASP A 7 -14.83 -1.69 12.33
CA ASP A 7 -13.76 -0.70 12.36
C ASP A 7 -12.40 -1.35 12.62
N SER A 8 -12.31 -2.16 13.68
CA SER A 8 -11.07 -2.84 14.02
C SER A 8 -10.65 -3.83 12.93
N LEU A 9 -11.58 -4.59 12.34
CA LEU A 9 -11.26 -5.53 11.26
C LEU A 9 -10.77 -4.83 9.98
N TYR A 10 -11.47 -3.75 9.59
CA TYR A 10 -11.11 -2.93 8.44
C TYR A 10 -9.70 -2.34 8.62
N TRP A 11 -9.46 -1.66 9.75
CA TRP A 11 -8.17 -1.02 10.02
C TRP A 11 -7.05 -2.03 10.30
N MET A 12 -7.33 -3.19 10.88
CA MET A 12 -6.36 -4.27 11.02
C MET A 12 -5.84 -4.70 9.64
N SER A 13 -6.74 -4.99 8.70
CA SER A 13 -6.35 -5.46 7.38
C SER A 13 -5.68 -4.37 6.55
N ARG A 14 -6.21 -3.14 6.60
CA ARG A 14 -5.64 -1.99 5.90
C ARG A 14 -4.22 -1.67 6.38
N ASN A 15 -4.00 -1.62 7.70
CA ASN A 15 -2.66 -1.39 8.25
C ASN A 15 -1.72 -2.58 8.05
N GLY A 16 -2.23 -3.83 8.08
CA GLY A 16 -1.40 -5.01 7.82
C GLY A 16 -0.86 -5.01 6.39
N GLU A 17 -1.68 -4.58 5.43
CA GLU A 17 -1.25 -4.38 4.06
C GLU A 17 -0.26 -3.21 3.92
N ARG A 18 -0.52 -2.09 4.60
CA ARG A 18 0.39 -0.93 4.64
C ARG A 18 1.78 -1.28 5.16
N THR A 19 1.83 -2.02 6.27
CA THR A 19 3.11 -2.43 6.87
C THR A 19 3.91 -3.29 5.90
N GLU A 20 3.26 -4.27 5.24
CA GLU A 20 3.94 -5.14 4.27
C GLU A 20 4.48 -4.35 3.09
N GLN A 21 3.66 -3.46 2.51
CA GLN A 21 4.05 -2.65 1.36
C GLN A 21 5.19 -1.69 1.70
N ASN A 22 5.09 -0.96 2.83
CA ASN A 22 6.14 -0.06 3.27
C ASN A 22 7.44 -0.85 3.52
N ALA A 23 7.36 -2.01 4.18
CA ALA A 23 8.53 -2.85 4.42
C ALA A 23 9.16 -3.38 3.14
N HIS A 24 8.34 -3.73 2.14
CA HIS A 24 8.82 -4.14 0.83
C HIS A 24 9.53 -3.01 0.08
N ILE A 25 8.93 -1.82 0.02
CA ILE A 25 9.52 -0.64 -0.63
C ILE A 25 10.86 -0.28 0.03
N LEU A 26 10.89 -0.21 1.36
CA LEU A 26 12.11 0.05 2.14
C LEU A 26 13.20 -1.00 1.86
N SER A 27 12.83 -2.28 1.85
CA SER A 27 13.77 -3.39 1.58
C SER A 27 14.35 -3.31 0.17
N MET A 28 13.53 -2.99 -0.83
CA MET A 28 13.99 -2.80 -2.22
C MET A 28 14.89 -1.58 -2.36
N GLN A 29 14.55 -0.47 -1.71
CA GLN A 29 15.38 0.73 -1.74
C GLN A 29 16.75 0.52 -1.09
N LEU A 30 16.80 -0.20 0.03
CA LEU A 30 18.07 -0.59 0.67
C LEU A 30 18.95 -1.45 -0.24
N ILE A 31 18.35 -2.41 -0.96
CA ILE A 31 19.09 -3.23 -1.93
C ILE A 31 19.60 -2.38 -3.10
N LYS A 32 18.73 -1.55 -3.69
CA LYS A 32 19.08 -0.65 -4.79
C LYS A 32 20.27 0.26 -4.43
N MET A 33 20.24 0.82 -3.22
CA MET A 33 21.32 1.67 -2.71
C MET A 33 22.66 0.94 -2.61
N LEU A 34 22.66 -0.34 -2.22
CA LEU A 34 23.89 -1.16 -2.17
C LEU A 34 24.42 -1.48 -3.57
N GLU A 35 23.54 -1.58 -4.56
CA GLU A 35 23.89 -1.84 -5.97
C GLU A 35 24.40 -0.58 -6.69
N SER A 36 23.96 0.62 -6.29
CA SER A 36 24.20 1.89 -7.00
C SER A 36 25.43 2.67 -6.52
N SER A 37 26.52 2.00 -6.18
CA SER A 37 27.67 2.47 -5.35
C SER A 37 28.45 3.75 -5.77
N GLU A 38 28.01 4.55 -6.75
CA GLU A 38 28.83 5.64 -7.34
C GLU A 38 28.16 7.04 -7.45
N GLN A 39 26.91 7.26 -7.00
CA GLN A 39 26.24 8.58 -7.14
C GLN A 39 25.42 9.00 -5.90
N GLU A 40 26.03 9.77 -4.99
CA GLU A 40 25.39 10.25 -3.74
C GLU A 40 24.13 11.11 -3.97
N THR A 41 24.10 11.93 -5.02
CA THR A 41 22.94 12.81 -5.32
C THR A 41 21.73 12.02 -5.83
N ALA A 42 21.94 11.00 -6.66
CA ALA A 42 20.88 10.11 -7.13
C ALA A 42 20.28 9.28 -5.99
N ALA A 43 21.11 8.90 -5.01
CA ALA A 43 20.66 8.17 -3.83
C ALA A 43 19.69 9.01 -2.98
N GLN A 44 19.93 10.31 -2.80
CA GLN A 44 19.05 11.16 -1.99
C GLN A 44 17.65 11.34 -2.62
N ASP A 45 17.59 11.61 -3.92
CA ASP A 45 16.33 11.77 -4.68
C ASP A 45 15.47 10.48 -4.65
N ASP A 46 16.12 9.31 -4.67
CA ASP A 46 15.43 8.04 -4.54
C ASP A 46 14.81 7.81 -3.15
N TRP A 47 15.42 8.32 -2.07
CA TRP A 47 14.84 8.22 -0.74
C TRP A 47 13.72 9.23 -0.48
N GLU A 48 13.79 10.42 -1.08
CA GLU A 48 12.66 11.35 -1.11
C GLU A 48 11.45 10.74 -1.83
N THR A 49 11.69 10.02 -2.93
CA THR A 49 10.67 9.23 -3.64
C THR A 49 9.99 8.22 -2.69
N VAL A 50 10.77 7.54 -1.84
CA VAL A 50 10.21 6.59 -0.85
C VAL A 50 9.38 7.32 0.22
N LEU A 51 9.81 8.48 0.71
CA LEU A 51 9.03 9.30 1.66
C LEU A 51 7.69 9.74 1.06
N ASP A 52 7.67 10.13 -0.22
CA ASP A 52 6.45 10.49 -0.95
C ASP A 52 5.48 9.31 -1.07
N ILE A 53 5.99 8.13 -1.45
CA ILE A 53 5.20 6.89 -1.57
C ILE A 53 4.67 6.40 -0.20
N CYS A 54 5.39 6.65 0.88
CA CYS A 54 4.99 6.31 2.24
C CYS A 54 4.04 7.34 2.88
N SER A 55 3.71 8.44 2.19
CA SER A 55 2.87 9.52 2.73
C SER A 55 3.48 10.19 3.96
N SER A 56 4.80 10.33 4.01
CA SER A 56 5.50 10.83 5.20
C SER A 56 6.45 11.99 4.93
N LYS A 57 6.49 12.53 3.71
CA LYS A 57 7.43 13.61 3.33
C LYS A 57 7.17 14.90 4.10
N GLU A 58 5.93 15.37 4.16
CA GLU A 58 5.60 16.66 4.79
C GLU A 58 5.92 16.65 6.29
N GLU A 59 5.49 15.60 7.01
CA GLU A 59 5.78 15.42 8.43
C GLU A 59 7.29 15.26 8.69
N PHE A 60 8.00 14.50 7.84
CA PHE A 60 9.45 14.35 7.94
C PHE A 60 10.18 15.68 7.78
N SER A 61 9.83 16.46 6.74
CA SER A 61 10.44 17.77 6.47
C SER A 61 10.20 18.79 7.58
N PHE A 62 9.10 18.65 8.34
CA PHE A 62 8.84 19.48 9.51
C PHE A 62 9.70 19.08 10.72
N LEU A 63 9.95 17.79 10.92
CA LEU A 63 10.67 17.25 12.08
C LEU A 63 12.20 17.26 11.90
N TYR A 64 12.69 17.11 10.67
CA TYR A 64 14.11 16.96 10.37
C TYR A 64 14.61 18.09 9.45
N ASN A 65 15.62 18.83 9.91
CA ASN A 65 16.23 19.93 9.15
C ASN A 65 17.21 19.46 8.05
N SER A 66 17.66 18.21 8.10
CA SER A 66 18.59 17.63 7.11
C SER A 66 18.14 16.24 6.68
N ILE A 67 18.20 16.02 5.36
CA ILE A 67 17.89 14.73 4.73
C ILE A 67 19.14 13.86 4.82
N GLN A 68 19.21 13.05 5.87
CA GLN A 68 20.24 12.02 6.04
C GLN A 68 19.59 10.65 5.94
N LEU A 69 20.28 9.72 5.28
CA LEU A 69 19.81 8.35 5.06
C LEU A 69 19.35 7.67 6.35
N ASP A 70 20.22 7.66 7.37
CA ASP A 70 19.94 6.98 8.64
C ASP A 70 18.66 7.55 9.30
N ASN A 71 18.48 8.88 9.25
CA ASN A 71 17.28 9.53 9.76
C ASN A 71 16.02 9.11 9.00
N MET A 72 16.07 8.99 7.67
CA MET A 72 14.93 8.56 6.85
C MET A 72 14.56 7.10 7.11
N VAL A 73 15.56 6.22 7.16
CA VAL A 73 15.35 4.79 7.43
C VAL A 73 14.78 4.59 8.83
N ASP A 74 15.35 5.25 9.85
CA ASP A 74 14.86 5.18 11.22
C ASP A 74 13.46 5.76 11.35
N TYR A 75 13.18 6.87 10.65
CA TYR A 75 11.87 7.51 10.69
C TYR A 75 10.76 6.66 10.06
N LEU A 76 11.03 6.03 8.92
CA LEU A 76 10.07 5.14 8.26
C LEU A 76 9.94 3.78 8.96
N THR A 77 10.98 3.33 9.65
CA THR A 77 10.99 1.99 10.28
C THR A 77 10.50 2.04 11.72
N PHE A 78 11.10 2.90 12.55
CA PHE A 78 11.02 2.83 14.02
C PHE A 78 10.40 4.05 14.69
N SER A 79 10.33 5.22 14.03
CA SER A 79 9.83 6.44 14.66
C SER A 79 8.38 6.27 15.14
N LYS A 80 8.16 6.67 16.41
CA LYS A 80 6.84 6.70 17.02
C LYS A 80 6.02 7.92 16.59
N GLU A 81 6.70 8.98 16.16
CA GLU A 81 6.05 10.19 15.63
C GLU A 81 5.38 9.88 14.29
N ASN A 82 6.02 9.07 13.44
CA ASN A 82 5.44 8.66 12.17
C ASN A 82 4.37 7.59 12.35
N ILE A 83 3.09 7.93 12.16
CA ILE A 83 1.98 6.98 12.24
C ILE A 83 2.08 5.84 11.22
N ASN A 84 2.72 6.09 10.08
CA ASN A 84 2.94 5.14 9.00
C ASN A 84 4.24 4.34 9.15
N SER A 85 4.98 4.52 10.26
CA SER A 85 6.16 3.71 10.51
C SER A 85 5.80 2.23 10.64
N THR A 86 6.73 1.36 10.26
CA THR A 86 6.47 -0.09 10.29
C THR A 86 6.15 -0.58 11.72
N VAL A 87 6.81 -0.03 12.75
CA VAL A 87 6.52 -0.37 14.14
C VAL A 87 5.14 0.11 14.59
N ASN A 88 4.75 1.33 14.24
CA ASN A 88 3.43 1.86 14.61
C ASN A 88 2.30 1.11 13.91
N THR A 89 2.41 0.87 12.61
CA THR A 89 1.41 0.12 11.86
C THR A 89 1.24 -1.31 12.39
N VAL A 90 2.33 -2.02 12.74
CA VAL A 90 2.25 -3.34 13.41
C VAL A 90 1.53 -3.26 14.75
N SER A 91 1.80 -2.21 15.53
CA SER A 91 1.14 -1.99 16.82
C SER A 91 -0.38 -1.81 16.64
N ILE A 92 -0.79 -1.06 15.61
CA ILE A 92 -2.20 -0.88 15.24
C ILE A 92 -2.84 -2.22 14.85
N VAL A 93 -2.17 -2.99 13.99
CA VAL A 93 -2.66 -4.30 13.55
C VAL A 93 -2.88 -5.23 14.73
N ARG A 94 -1.88 -5.36 15.61
CA ARG A 94 -1.97 -6.20 16.81
C ARG A 94 -3.10 -5.75 17.73
N GLU A 95 -3.25 -4.45 17.96
CA GLU A 95 -4.29 -3.96 18.87
C GLU A 95 -5.70 -4.19 18.30
N ASN A 96 -5.89 -3.99 17.00
CA ASN A 96 -7.15 -4.29 16.34
C ASN A 96 -7.44 -5.80 16.36
N ALA A 97 -6.44 -6.65 16.12
CA ALA A 97 -6.57 -8.11 16.24
C ALA A 97 -7.00 -8.53 17.66
N ARG A 98 -6.55 -7.82 18.70
CA ARG A 98 -6.94 -8.06 20.10
C ARG A 98 -8.41 -7.78 20.32
N ILE A 99 -8.90 -6.66 19.79
CA ILE A 99 -10.31 -6.24 19.90
C ILE A 99 -11.22 -7.21 19.17
N THR A 100 -10.79 -7.73 18.02
CA THR A 100 -11.59 -8.58 17.13
C THR A 100 -11.32 -10.07 17.31
N ARG A 101 -10.66 -10.48 18.39
CA ARG A 101 -10.20 -11.87 18.60
C ARG A 101 -11.28 -12.93 18.38
N ASN A 102 -12.53 -12.63 18.77
CA ASN A 102 -13.66 -13.55 18.60
C ASN A 102 -14.20 -13.66 17.16
N HIS A 103 -13.68 -12.85 16.23
CA HIS A 103 -14.12 -12.75 14.83
C HIS A 103 -13.01 -13.12 13.83
N ILE A 104 -11.84 -13.52 14.32
CA ILE A 104 -10.70 -13.94 13.50
C ILE A 104 -10.21 -15.32 13.95
N PRO A 105 -9.55 -16.10 13.08
CA PRO A 105 -8.88 -17.33 13.49
C PRO A 105 -7.89 -17.05 14.63
N ASN A 106 -7.77 -17.98 15.60
CA ASN A 106 -6.85 -17.82 16.71
C ASN A 106 -5.39 -17.75 16.22
N GLU A 107 -5.07 -18.49 15.17
CA GLU A 107 -3.78 -18.49 14.51
C GLU A 107 -3.44 -17.09 13.93
N LEU A 108 -4.43 -16.34 13.45
CA LEU A 108 -4.20 -14.99 12.91
C LEU A 108 -3.80 -14.03 14.03
N TRP A 109 -4.47 -14.15 15.19
CA TRP A 109 -4.08 -13.42 16.38
C TRP A 109 -2.65 -13.78 16.82
N GLU A 110 -2.31 -15.06 16.85
CA GLU A 110 -0.99 -15.56 17.27
C GLU A 110 0.13 -15.00 16.39
N VAL A 111 -0.04 -15.04 15.06
CA VAL A 111 0.93 -14.49 14.09
C VAL A 111 1.26 -13.02 14.40
N TRP A 112 0.24 -12.17 14.56
CA TRP A 112 0.47 -10.74 14.84
C TRP A 112 1.00 -10.49 16.25
N ASN A 113 0.52 -11.25 17.24
CA ASN A 113 0.93 -11.06 18.62
C ASN A 113 2.37 -11.53 18.86
N GLU A 114 2.78 -12.67 18.29
CA GLU A 114 4.17 -13.16 18.35
C GLU A 114 5.13 -12.17 17.71
N PHE A 115 4.79 -11.66 16.52
CA PHE A 115 5.61 -10.66 15.84
C PHE A 115 5.72 -9.37 16.66
N TYR A 116 4.61 -8.86 17.21
CA TYR A 116 4.61 -7.70 18.08
C TYR A 116 5.47 -7.89 19.34
N LEU A 117 5.38 -9.04 20.00
CA LEU A 117 6.19 -9.36 21.20
C LEU A 117 7.68 -9.51 20.89
N ALA A 118 8.05 -9.81 19.64
CA ALA A 118 9.43 -9.83 19.18
C ALA A 118 10.00 -8.43 18.90
N LEU A 119 9.16 -7.41 18.67
CA LEU A 119 9.60 -6.05 18.31
C LEU A 119 10.62 -5.46 19.30
N PRO A 120 10.43 -5.49 20.64
CA PRO A 120 11.38 -4.87 21.56
C PRO A 120 12.80 -5.42 21.42
N LYS A 121 12.93 -6.72 21.14
CA LYS A 121 14.25 -7.35 20.94
C LYS A 121 14.94 -6.86 19.66
N ILE A 122 14.15 -6.52 18.65
CA ILE A 122 14.61 -6.04 17.35
C ILE A 122 14.90 -4.53 17.39
N THR A 123 14.10 -3.76 18.14
CA THR A 123 14.22 -2.29 18.23
C THR A 123 15.19 -1.80 19.31
N GLN A 124 15.53 -2.62 20.32
CA GLN A 124 16.44 -2.25 21.42
C GLN A 124 17.93 -2.37 21.03
N THR A 125 18.24 -2.85 19.84
CA THR A 125 19.61 -2.89 19.34
C THR A 125 20.05 -1.46 19.00
N VAL A 126 20.73 -0.80 19.94
CA VAL A 126 21.33 0.52 19.74
C VAL A 126 22.23 0.46 18.51
N ASN A 127 21.99 1.34 17.52
CA ASN A 127 22.65 1.35 16.21
C ASN A 127 22.40 0.09 15.38
N CYS A 128 21.14 -0.16 15.00
CA CYS A 128 20.81 -1.21 14.03
C CYS A 128 21.59 -0.96 12.72
N SER A 129 22.34 -1.97 12.26
CA SER A 129 23.01 -1.88 10.98
C SER A 129 21.99 -2.01 9.82
N LEU A 130 22.32 -1.51 8.62
CA LEU A 130 21.45 -1.68 7.45
C LEU A 130 21.07 -3.16 7.18
N PRO A 131 21.97 -4.15 7.35
CA PRO A 131 21.60 -5.56 7.33
C PRO A 131 20.55 -5.98 8.37
N ASP A 132 20.63 -5.47 9.60
CA ASP A 132 19.66 -5.77 10.67
C ASP A 132 18.29 -5.20 10.32
N ILE A 133 18.25 -3.98 9.78
CA ILE A 133 17.03 -3.33 9.30
C ILE A 133 16.44 -4.15 8.15
N HIS A 134 17.24 -4.51 7.15
CA HIS A 134 16.79 -5.33 6.03
C HIS A 134 16.26 -6.71 6.50
N PHE A 135 16.90 -7.33 7.50
CA PHE A 135 16.40 -8.55 8.12
C PHE A 135 15.04 -8.33 8.77
N PHE A 136 14.87 -7.26 9.54
CA PHE A 136 13.60 -6.89 10.17
C PHE A 136 12.47 -6.70 9.15
N LEU A 137 12.72 -5.93 8.08
CA LEU A 137 11.76 -5.71 7.00
C LEU A 137 11.33 -7.03 6.34
N ASN A 138 12.25 -7.97 6.17
CA ASN A 138 11.92 -9.31 5.66
C ASN A 138 11.09 -10.15 6.65
N GLN A 139 11.27 -9.98 7.97
CA GLN A 139 10.39 -10.61 8.95
C GLN A 139 8.96 -10.06 8.86
N ILE A 140 8.78 -8.74 8.67
CA ILE A 140 7.46 -8.14 8.44
C ILE A 140 6.77 -8.79 7.23
N LYS A 141 7.48 -8.89 6.10
CA LYS A 141 6.95 -9.49 4.87
C LYS A 141 6.51 -10.94 5.11
N LYS A 142 7.36 -11.75 5.77
CA LYS A 142 7.04 -13.13 6.13
C LYS A 142 5.81 -13.22 7.02
N THR A 143 5.73 -12.42 8.09
CA THR A 143 4.56 -12.35 8.99
C THR A 143 3.29 -12.01 8.22
N SER A 144 3.35 -11.06 7.30
CA SER A 144 2.20 -10.61 6.49
C SER A 144 1.73 -11.69 5.50
N PHE A 145 2.67 -12.43 4.90
CA PHE A 145 2.33 -13.59 4.06
C PHE A 145 1.75 -14.74 4.88
N THR A 146 2.29 -15.02 6.06
CA THR A 146 1.72 -16.02 6.98
C THR A 146 0.30 -15.63 7.40
N ALA A 147 0.08 -14.37 7.79
CA ALA A 147 -1.24 -13.85 8.14
C ALA A 147 -2.24 -14.01 6.98
N THR A 148 -1.80 -13.73 5.75
CA THR A 148 -2.60 -13.97 4.53
C THR A 148 -2.96 -15.44 4.39
N GLY A 149 -1.98 -16.34 4.53
CA GLY A 149 -2.19 -17.77 4.44
C GLY A 149 -3.19 -18.28 5.48
N VAL A 150 -3.15 -17.76 6.71
CA VAL A 150 -4.13 -18.09 7.75
C VAL A 150 -5.54 -17.62 7.35
N ILE A 151 -5.69 -16.37 6.89
CA ILE A 151 -6.99 -15.83 6.45
C ILE A 151 -7.56 -16.71 5.32
N ASP A 152 -6.73 -17.05 4.34
CA ASP A 152 -7.16 -17.84 3.19
C ASP A 152 -7.47 -19.30 3.56
N ALA A 153 -6.72 -19.90 4.48
CA ALA A 153 -6.88 -21.31 4.85
C ALA A 153 -8.04 -21.57 5.83
N SER A 154 -8.29 -20.69 6.81
CA SER A 154 -9.17 -21.03 7.96
C SER A 154 -10.27 -20.02 8.30
N MET A 155 -10.27 -18.81 7.73
CA MET A 155 -11.28 -17.80 8.06
C MET A 155 -12.61 -18.06 7.33
N ALA A 156 -13.75 -17.97 8.03
CA ALA A 156 -15.06 -18.03 7.39
C ALA A 156 -15.25 -16.87 6.39
N ARG A 157 -15.99 -17.09 5.30
CA ARG A 157 -16.26 -16.07 4.26
C ARG A 157 -17.55 -15.30 4.59
N ASP A 158 -17.60 -14.75 5.79
CA ASP A 158 -18.72 -13.99 6.33
C ASP A 158 -18.35 -12.50 6.52
N LEU A 159 -19.17 -11.75 7.26
CA LEU A 159 -19.02 -10.29 7.40
C LEU A 159 -17.59 -9.88 7.83
N PRO A 160 -16.97 -10.45 8.88
CA PRO A 160 -15.60 -10.14 9.25
C PRO A 160 -14.58 -10.21 8.11
N TYR A 161 -14.64 -11.29 7.31
CA TYR A 161 -13.76 -11.48 6.18
C TYR A 161 -13.93 -10.39 5.12
N HIS A 162 -15.17 -9.98 4.84
CA HIS A 162 -15.42 -8.94 3.83
C HIS A 162 -14.95 -7.55 4.26
N PHE A 163 -15.08 -7.17 5.54
CA PHE A 163 -14.49 -5.92 6.04
C PHE A 163 -12.96 -5.91 5.92
N MET A 164 -12.31 -7.03 6.25
CA MET A 164 -10.87 -7.17 6.06
C MET A 164 -10.48 -7.14 4.57
N LYS A 165 -11.23 -7.85 3.71
CA LYS A 165 -11.01 -7.90 2.26
C LYS A 165 -11.01 -6.47 1.69
N ILE A 166 -12.00 -5.65 2.02
CA ILE A 166 -12.09 -4.26 1.53
C ILE A 166 -10.90 -3.42 1.99
N GLY A 167 -10.57 -3.45 3.28
CA GLY A 167 -9.44 -2.68 3.82
C GLY A 167 -8.11 -3.03 3.15
N ARG A 168 -7.87 -4.33 2.90
CA ARG A 168 -6.68 -4.81 2.19
C ARG A 168 -6.63 -4.28 0.76
N TRP A 169 -7.67 -4.53 -0.04
CA TRP A 169 -7.61 -4.21 -1.47
C TRP A 169 -7.59 -2.69 -1.70
N LEU A 170 -8.22 -1.91 -0.83
CA LEU A 170 -8.16 -0.46 -0.90
C LEU A 170 -6.74 0.07 -0.66
N GLU A 171 -6.03 -0.43 0.36
CA GLU A 171 -4.63 -0.05 0.59
C GLU A 171 -3.74 -0.40 -0.60
N ARG A 172 -3.96 -1.57 -1.21
CA ARG A 172 -3.23 -2.00 -2.42
C ARG A 172 -3.44 -1.05 -3.59
N ALA A 173 -4.69 -0.72 -3.88
CA ALA A 173 -5.06 0.20 -4.96
C ALA A 173 -4.45 1.58 -4.73
N GLU A 174 -4.62 2.13 -3.52
CA GLU A 174 -4.11 3.45 -3.14
C GLU A 174 -2.59 3.52 -3.26
N LYS A 175 -1.87 2.53 -2.72
CA LYS A 175 -0.40 2.49 -2.79
C LYS A 175 0.08 2.40 -4.24
N THR A 176 -0.57 1.62 -5.09
CA THR A 176 -0.21 1.49 -6.50
C THR A 176 -0.46 2.79 -7.25
N ALA A 177 -1.61 3.44 -7.04
CA ALA A 177 -1.90 4.75 -7.62
C ALA A 177 -0.87 5.80 -7.21
N ARG A 178 -0.47 5.82 -5.93
CA ARG A 178 0.56 6.72 -5.42
C ARG A 178 1.94 6.46 -6.03
N ILE A 179 2.36 5.19 -6.13
CA ILE A 179 3.61 4.81 -6.80
C ILE A 179 3.60 5.32 -8.25
N LEU A 180 2.54 5.03 -9.01
CA LEU A 180 2.43 5.48 -10.40
C LEU A 180 2.51 7.01 -10.52
N HIS A 181 1.78 7.74 -9.69
CA HIS A 181 1.78 9.20 -9.71
C HIS A 181 3.18 9.77 -9.43
N VAL A 182 3.86 9.31 -8.37
CA VAL A 182 5.20 9.80 -8.00
C VAL A 182 6.21 9.52 -9.11
N PHE A 183 6.22 8.30 -9.66
CA PHE A 183 7.14 7.95 -10.75
C PHE A 183 6.84 8.68 -12.05
N TYR A 184 5.57 8.93 -12.37
CA TYR A 184 5.19 9.73 -13.53
C TYR A 184 5.70 11.18 -13.40
N GLN A 185 5.57 11.80 -12.21
CA GLN A 185 6.12 13.14 -11.96
C GLN A 185 7.64 13.18 -12.10
N LYS A 186 8.34 12.17 -11.57
CA LYS A 186 9.80 12.04 -11.69
C LYS A 186 10.25 11.88 -13.14
N SER A 187 9.54 11.05 -13.92
CA SER A 187 9.77 10.85 -15.36
C SER A 187 9.65 12.18 -16.13
N LYS A 188 8.59 12.93 -15.89
CA LYS A 188 8.35 14.25 -16.51
C LYS A 188 9.43 15.29 -16.18
N GLN A 189 10.00 15.23 -14.98
CA GLN A 189 11.10 16.12 -14.57
C GLN A 189 12.44 15.73 -15.20
N ALA A 190 12.71 14.44 -15.39
CA ALA A 190 13.95 13.92 -15.95
C ALA A 190 14.01 14.04 -17.49
N GLY A 191 12.86 14.03 -18.18
CA GLY A 191 12.77 13.96 -19.64
C GLY A 191 13.10 12.57 -20.20
N GLU A 192 12.95 12.37 -21.52
CA GLU A 192 13.22 11.11 -22.21
C GLU A 192 14.72 10.73 -22.15
N THR A 193 15.13 10.08 -21.07
CA THR A 193 16.52 9.71 -20.77
C THR A 193 16.58 8.28 -20.28
N THR A 194 17.74 7.63 -20.36
CA THR A 194 17.94 6.24 -19.87
C THR A 194 17.68 6.06 -18.37
N THR A 195 17.63 7.16 -17.61
CA THR A 195 17.25 7.17 -16.20
C THR A 195 15.76 6.87 -15.97
N ASP A 196 14.92 7.06 -17.00
CA ASP A 196 13.48 6.80 -16.92
C ASP A 196 13.18 5.29 -16.82
N ASP A 197 13.89 4.47 -17.60
CA ASP A 197 13.76 3.00 -17.55
C ASP A 197 14.05 2.45 -16.15
N VAL A 198 15.09 2.97 -15.48
CA VAL A 198 15.48 2.55 -14.12
C VAL A 198 14.42 2.96 -13.10
N ALA A 199 13.82 4.14 -13.27
CA ALA A 199 12.75 4.63 -12.42
C ALA A 199 11.50 3.74 -12.55
N TRP A 200 11.03 3.47 -13.78
CA TRP A 200 9.87 2.60 -14.01
C TRP A 200 10.13 1.14 -13.63
N ARG A 201 11.37 0.66 -13.73
CA ARG A 201 11.76 -0.64 -13.15
C ARG A 201 11.59 -0.65 -11.64
N SER A 202 11.98 0.42 -10.96
CA SER A 202 11.81 0.58 -9.51
C SER A 202 10.33 0.59 -9.14
N ALA A 203 9.48 1.28 -9.92
CA ALA A 203 8.02 1.26 -9.73
C ALA A 203 7.45 -0.16 -9.79
N LEU A 204 7.84 -0.96 -10.80
CA LEU A 204 7.46 -2.36 -10.92
C LEU A 204 7.99 -3.22 -9.76
N GLN A 205 9.21 -2.98 -9.29
CA GLN A 205 9.77 -3.69 -8.14
C GLN A 205 9.02 -3.34 -6.86
N PHE A 206 8.67 -2.07 -6.62
CA PHE A 206 7.92 -1.62 -5.44
C PHE A 206 6.53 -2.24 -5.32
N VAL A 207 5.90 -2.60 -6.45
CA VAL A 207 4.61 -3.31 -6.45
C VAL A 207 4.75 -4.83 -6.56
N ASN A 208 5.97 -5.41 -6.49
CA ASN A 208 6.22 -6.84 -6.76
C ASN A 208 5.70 -7.30 -8.15
N GLY A 209 5.68 -6.40 -9.12
CA GLY A 209 5.14 -6.62 -10.47
C GLY A 209 6.19 -6.90 -11.53
N ALA A 210 7.48 -6.69 -11.25
CA ALA A 210 8.56 -6.80 -12.24
C ALA A 210 8.56 -8.14 -12.99
N ASP A 211 8.54 -9.26 -12.28
CA ASP A 211 8.55 -10.60 -12.91
C ASP A 211 7.30 -10.83 -13.76
N THR A 212 6.13 -10.42 -13.28
CA THR A 212 4.86 -10.58 -14.00
C THR A 212 4.85 -9.73 -15.28
N TYR A 213 5.37 -8.51 -15.20
CA TYR A 213 5.51 -7.60 -16.34
C TYR A 213 6.46 -8.16 -17.39
N PHE A 214 7.69 -8.54 -17.02
CA PHE A 214 8.69 -9.01 -17.98
C PHE A 214 8.36 -10.38 -18.61
N ASN A 215 7.48 -11.16 -17.98
CA ASN A 215 6.95 -12.38 -18.60
C ASN A 215 5.90 -12.10 -19.70
N ARG A 216 5.30 -10.91 -19.72
CA ARG A 216 4.20 -10.55 -20.64
C ARG A 216 4.59 -9.48 -21.67
N PHE A 217 5.50 -8.58 -21.31
CA PHE A 217 5.90 -7.43 -22.11
C PHE A 217 7.38 -7.52 -22.50
N SER A 218 7.81 -6.59 -23.37
CA SER A 218 9.21 -6.47 -23.78
C SER A 218 10.13 -6.22 -22.57
N PRO A 219 11.40 -6.72 -22.60
CA PRO A 219 12.41 -6.35 -21.62
C PRO A 219 12.74 -4.84 -21.60
N ILE A 220 12.49 -4.15 -22.72
CA ILE A 220 12.61 -2.69 -22.80
C ILE A 220 11.38 -2.09 -22.13
N ILE A 221 11.60 -1.29 -21.10
CA ILE A 221 10.52 -0.68 -20.32
C ILE A 221 9.94 0.47 -21.12
N ASN A 222 8.61 0.53 -21.14
CA ASN A 222 7.88 1.64 -21.71
C ASN A 222 6.91 2.15 -20.61
N PRO A 223 6.99 3.44 -20.22
CA PRO A 223 6.14 4.02 -19.17
C PRO A 223 4.65 3.75 -19.36
N ASP A 224 4.13 3.94 -20.58
CA ASP A 224 2.72 3.73 -20.89
C ASP A 224 2.30 2.27 -20.71
N CYS A 225 3.17 1.33 -21.09
CA CYS A 225 2.94 -0.10 -20.88
C CYS A 225 2.90 -0.45 -19.39
N VAL A 226 3.77 0.17 -18.57
CA VAL A 226 3.78 -0.03 -17.12
C VAL A 226 2.51 0.54 -16.48
N ILE A 227 2.12 1.78 -16.83
CA ILE A 227 0.87 2.41 -16.35
C ILE A 227 -0.32 1.54 -16.74
N LYS A 228 -0.42 1.14 -18.02
CA LYS A 228 -1.49 0.28 -18.51
C LYS A 228 -1.58 -1.02 -17.74
N PHE A 229 -0.45 -1.70 -17.54
CA PHE A 229 -0.38 -2.93 -16.74
C PHE A 229 -0.86 -2.71 -15.29
N LEU A 230 -0.34 -1.69 -14.60
CA LEU A 230 -0.65 -1.45 -13.19
C LEU A 230 -2.02 -0.81 -12.96
N VAL A 231 -2.64 -0.20 -13.97
CA VAL A 231 -4.00 0.37 -13.85
C VAL A 231 -5.05 -0.67 -14.23
N THR A 232 -4.88 -1.38 -15.35
CA THR A 232 -5.99 -2.06 -16.03
C THR A 232 -5.99 -3.58 -15.94
N ASP A 233 -4.86 -4.20 -15.55
CA ASP A 233 -4.73 -5.66 -15.60
C ASP A 233 -5.70 -6.36 -14.65
N VAL A 234 -6.55 -7.25 -15.15
CA VAL A 234 -7.57 -7.95 -14.34
C VAL A 234 -7.07 -9.23 -13.67
N SER A 235 -5.76 -9.52 -13.75
CA SER A 235 -5.16 -10.75 -13.22
C SER A 235 -4.04 -10.50 -12.21
N PHE A 236 -3.46 -9.29 -12.20
CA PHE A 236 -2.35 -8.95 -11.34
C PHE A 236 -2.84 -8.38 -10.00
N PRO A 237 -2.53 -9.01 -8.84
CA PRO A 237 -3.09 -8.62 -7.54
C PRO A 237 -2.78 -7.21 -7.04
N ARG A 238 -1.89 -6.48 -7.70
CA ARG A 238 -1.52 -5.11 -7.33
C ARG A 238 -1.97 -4.11 -8.38
N SER A 239 -2.60 -4.53 -9.48
CA SER A 239 -3.21 -3.55 -10.38
C SER A 239 -4.39 -2.88 -9.69
N ILE A 240 -4.64 -1.62 -10.03
CA ILE A 240 -5.76 -0.86 -9.46
C ILE A 240 -7.07 -1.55 -9.82
N ARG A 241 -7.27 -1.92 -11.09
CA ARG A 241 -8.49 -2.59 -11.56
C ARG A 241 -8.81 -3.86 -10.77
N TYR A 242 -7.84 -4.76 -10.60
CA TYR A 242 -8.02 -6.01 -9.84
C TYR A 242 -8.42 -5.75 -8.38
N CYS A 243 -7.82 -4.73 -7.76
CA CYS A 243 -8.16 -4.35 -6.40
C CYS A 243 -9.60 -3.83 -6.31
N ILE A 244 -10.03 -2.97 -7.24
CA ILE A 244 -11.40 -2.43 -7.26
C ILE A 244 -12.44 -3.52 -7.54
N ASP A 245 -12.14 -4.48 -8.44
CA ASP A 245 -12.99 -5.65 -8.68
C ASP A 245 -13.23 -6.42 -7.36
N HIS A 246 -12.19 -6.65 -6.57
CA HIS A 246 -12.30 -7.36 -5.29
C HIS A 246 -13.02 -6.58 -4.19
N ILE A 247 -12.89 -5.25 -4.20
CA ILE A 247 -13.67 -4.38 -3.32
C ILE A 247 -15.16 -4.46 -3.68
N TRP A 248 -15.47 -4.36 -4.97
CA TRP A 248 -16.82 -4.45 -5.52
C TRP A 248 -17.51 -5.77 -5.13
N GLU A 249 -16.83 -6.89 -5.33
CA GLU A 249 -17.32 -8.21 -4.91
C GLU A 249 -17.58 -8.28 -3.40
N ALA A 250 -16.67 -7.76 -2.58
CA ALA A 250 -16.80 -7.79 -1.13
C ALA A 250 -18.00 -6.96 -0.66
N ILE A 251 -18.23 -5.80 -1.27
CA ILE A 251 -19.39 -4.94 -0.98
C ILE A 251 -20.70 -5.61 -1.37
N LYS A 252 -20.75 -6.25 -2.54
CA LYS A 252 -21.94 -7.01 -2.94
C LYS A 252 -22.30 -8.07 -1.91
N LYS A 253 -21.30 -8.73 -1.31
CA LYS A 253 -21.54 -9.71 -0.24
C LYS A 253 -21.93 -9.06 1.09
N LEU A 254 -21.33 -7.92 1.47
CA LEU A 254 -21.73 -7.16 2.66
C LEU A 254 -23.19 -6.69 2.59
N GLU A 255 -23.61 -6.19 1.43
CA GLU A 255 -24.95 -5.65 1.21
C GLU A 255 -25.98 -6.69 0.75
N ASN A 256 -25.62 -7.98 0.72
CA ASN A 256 -26.47 -9.07 0.22
C ASN A 256 -27.05 -8.79 -1.19
N GLU A 257 -26.21 -8.23 -2.07
CA GLU A 257 -26.52 -7.89 -3.47
C GLU A 257 -27.64 -6.84 -3.62
N LYS A 258 -27.95 -6.09 -2.55
CA LYS A 258 -28.92 -4.99 -2.55
C LYS A 258 -28.19 -3.65 -2.52
N VAL A 259 -28.75 -2.65 -3.20
CA VAL A 259 -28.30 -1.25 -3.07
C VAL A 259 -29.27 -0.56 -2.13
N SER A 260 -28.80 -0.21 -0.94
CA SER A 260 -29.57 0.51 0.07
C SER A 260 -29.35 2.02 -0.05
N HIS A 261 -30.28 2.83 0.48
CA HIS A 261 -30.16 4.30 0.46
C HIS A 261 -28.94 4.82 1.24
N TYR A 262 -28.35 4.06 2.17
CA TYR A 262 -27.13 4.49 2.85
C TYR A 262 -25.85 4.12 2.07
N SER A 263 -25.92 3.18 1.12
CA SER A 263 -24.76 2.63 0.41
C SER A 263 -24.61 3.13 -1.03
N TRP A 264 -25.56 3.91 -1.55
CA TRP A 264 -25.56 4.31 -2.98
C TRP A 264 -24.33 5.09 -3.42
N ARG A 265 -23.79 5.98 -2.55
CA ARG A 265 -22.60 6.79 -2.87
C ARG A 265 -21.38 5.91 -3.13
N MET A 266 -21.25 4.85 -2.34
CA MET A 266 -20.19 3.85 -2.46
C MET A 266 -20.29 3.10 -3.80
N TYR A 267 -21.49 2.65 -4.18
CA TYR A 267 -21.72 2.00 -5.48
C TYR A 267 -21.46 2.96 -6.66
N ALA A 268 -21.95 4.20 -6.60
CA ALA A 268 -21.77 5.19 -7.66
C ALA A 268 -20.29 5.53 -7.90
N LEU A 269 -19.50 5.72 -6.83
CA LEU A 269 -18.07 5.96 -6.95
C LEU A 269 -17.35 4.74 -7.55
N LEU A 270 -17.68 3.54 -7.08
CA LEU A 270 -17.08 2.33 -7.64
C LEU A 270 -17.44 2.11 -9.11
N ASP A 271 -18.69 2.37 -9.53
CA ASP A 271 -19.08 2.30 -10.95
C ASP A 271 -18.22 3.25 -11.81
N THR A 272 -17.95 4.45 -11.27
CA THR A 272 -17.08 5.44 -11.94
C THR A 272 -15.64 4.92 -12.03
N MET A 273 -15.08 4.42 -10.93
CA MET A 273 -13.73 3.83 -10.90
C MET A 273 -13.60 2.64 -11.85
N MET A 274 -14.60 1.77 -11.88
CA MET A 274 -14.64 0.60 -12.75
C MET A 274 -14.61 0.99 -14.23
N THR A 275 -15.35 2.05 -14.60
CA THR A 275 -15.36 2.59 -15.96
C THR A 275 -13.99 3.15 -16.37
N GLU A 276 -13.31 3.83 -15.46
CA GLU A 276 -12.05 4.52 -15.76
C GLU A 276 -10.82 3.62 -15.74
N PHE A 277 -10.83 2.56 -14.92
CA PHE A 277 -9.73 1.60 -14.86
C PHE A 277 -9.84 0.51 -15.94
N HIS A 278 -10.54 0.82 -17.03
CA HIS A 278 -10.55 0.02 -18.25
C HIS A 278 -9.50 0.51 -19.25
N GLU A 279 -8.97 -0.44 -20.01
CA GLU A 279 -8.00 -0.20 -21.07
C GLU A 279 -8.51 0.79 -22.13
N ASP A 280 -9.78 0.70 -22.54
CA ASP A 280 -10.36 1.60 -23.54
C ASP A 280 -10.37 3.06 -23.08
N TYR A 281 -10.69 3.29 -21.79
CA TYR A 281 -10.65 4.63 -21.22
C TYR A 281 -9.22 5.16 -21.20
N LEU A 282 -8.26 4.37 -20.72
CA LEU A 282 -6.85 4.75 -20.65
C LEU A 282 -6.26 5.07 -22.04
N ASN A 283 -6.56 4.25 -23.06
CA ASN A 283 -6.13 4.47 -24.43
C ASN A 283 -6.76 5.73 -25.07
N SER A 284 -7.90 6.20 -24.55
CA SER A 284 -8.58 7.41 -25.03
C SER A 284 -8.06 8.70 -24.40
N LEU A 285 -7.24 8.60 -23.34
CA LEU A 285 -6.68 9.76 -22.66
C LEU A 285 -5.56 10.38 -23.51
N ALA A 286 -5.61 11.70 -23.64
CA ALA A 286 -4.47 12.45 -24.15
C ALA A 286 -3.32 12.37 -23.13
N GLU A 287 -2.08 12.35 -23.63
CA GLU A 287 -0.87 12.26 -22.81
C GLU A 287 -0.80 13.34 -21.71
N GLU A 288 -1.21 14.57 -22.04
CA GLU A 288 -1.27 15.70 -21.11
C GLU A 288 -2.19 15.47 -19.90
N LYS A 289 -3.17 14.56 -20.01
CA LYS A 289 -4.14 14.23 -18.95
C LYS A 289 -3.72 13.04 -18.10
N MET A 290 -2.60 12.38 -18.39
CA MET A 290 -2.17 11.18 -17.69
C MET A 290 -1.81 11.48 -16.22
N GLU A 291 -1.10 12.59 -15.95
CA GLU A 291 -0.78 13.01 -14.57
C GLU A 291 -2.06 13.22 -13.74
N ASP A 292 -3.00 13.99 -14.29
CA ASP A 292 -4.29 14.26 -13.65
C ASP A 292 -5.08 12.97 -13.40
N PHE A 293 -5.06 12.03 -14.34
CA PHE A 293 -5.70 10.73 -14.19
C PHE A 293 -5.08 9.92 -13.04
N LEU A 294 -3.75 9.86 -12.93
CA LEU A 294 -3.07 9.14 -11.85
C LEU A 294 -3.36 9.78 -10.48
N LEU A 295 -3.35 11.11 -10.41
CA LEU A 295 -3.72 11.83 -9.19
C LEU A 295 -5.19 11.60 -8.82
N GLN A 296 -6.10 11.64 -9.79
CA GLN A 296 -7.51 11.33 -9.56
C GLN A 296 -7.73 9.89 -9.13
N SER A 297 -6.95 8.94 -9.66
CA SER A 297 -6.99 7.53 -9.25
C SER A 297 -6.67 7.37 -7.76
N LEU A 298 -5.63 8.07 -7.29
CA LEU A 298 -5.28 8.12 -5.87
C LEU A 298 -6.41 8.77 -5.05
N ASN A 299 -6.90 9.93 -5.48
CA ASN A 299 -7.96 10.66 -4.77
C ASN A 299 -9.25 9.85 -4.64
N ARG A 300 -9.62 9.07 -5.66
CA ARG A 300 -10.79 8.17 -5.63
C ARG A 300 -10.64 7.04 -4.63
N CYS A 301 -9.45 6.45 -4.50
CA CYS A 301 -9.20 5.45 -3.46
C CYS A 301 -9.36 6.06 -2.07
N THR A 302 -8.81 7.26 -1.86
CA THR A 302 -8.96 8.00 -0.60
C THR A 302 -10.42 8.35 -0.31
N GLU A 303 -11.14 8.92 -1.29
CA GLU A 303 -12.56 9.27 -1.18
C GLU A 303 -13.43 8.05 -0.89
N PHE A 304 -13.19 6.94 -1.58
CA PHE A 304 -13.89 5.69 -1.33
C PHE A 304 -13.68 5.20 0.10
N GLY A 305 -12.46 5.30 0.64
CA GLY A 305 -12.17 4.97 2.04
C GLY A 305 -12.98 5.82 3.03
N LYS A 306 -13.17 7.11 2.74
CA LYS A 306 -13.99 8.03 3.55
C LYS A 306 -15.46 7.65 3.48
N ILE A 307 -16.00 7.49 2.26
CA ILE A 307 -17.40 7.08 2.05
C ILE A 307 -17.68 5.74 2.74
N PHE A 308 -16.77 4.76 2.62
CA PHE A 308 -16.91 3.46 3.28
C PHE A 308 -16.95 3.61 4.81
N SER A 309 -16.05 4.41 5.37
CA SER A 309 -15.98 4.68 6.80
C SER A 309 -17.25 5.36 7.32
N GLU A 310 -17.76 6.38 6.62
CA GLU A 310 -19.02 7.05 6.93
C GLU A 310 -20.21 6.08 6.86
N THR A 311 -20.27 5.25 5.81
CA THR A 311 -21.38 4.31 5.55
C THR A 311 -21.53 3.28 6.67
N TYR A 312 -20.41 2.77 7.21
CA TYR A 312 -20.40 1.74 8.25
C TYR A 312 -20.05 2.27 9.64
N TYR A 313 -20.00 3.60 9.84
CA TYR A 313 -19.65 4.26 11.11
C TYR A 313 -18.33 3.76 11.69
N LEU A 314 -17.29 3.73 10.85
CA LEU A 314 -15.92 3.44 11.24
C LEU A 314 -15.27 4.72 11.77
N MET A 315 -14.43 4.60 12.77
CA MET A 315 -13.69 5.74 13.31
C MET A 315 -12.53 6.03 12.37
N GLU A 316 -12.57 7.16 11.67
CA GLU A 316 -11.36 7.65 11.00
C GLU A 316 -10.36 8.01 12.09
N ARG A 317 -9.25 7.27 12.14
CA ARG A 317 -8.05 7.76 12.81
C ARG A 317 -7.48 8.78 11.85
N GLU A 318 -7.58 10.06 12.19
CA GLU A 318 -7.02 11.15 11.40
C GLU A 318 -5.58 10.78 10.98
N SER A 319 -5.42 10.31 9.75
CA SER A 319 -4.19 10.54 9.01
C SER A 319 -4.27 12.02 8.69
N ILE A 320 -3.62 12.84 9.50
CA ILE A 320 -3.32 14.21 9.11
C ILE A 320 -2.67 14.07 7.73
N MET A 321 -3.32 14.65 6.72
CA MET A 321 -2.91 14.63 5.31
C MET A 321 -1.43 14.96 5.17
#